data_AF-A0A0X8GQM2-F1
#
_entry.id   AF-A0A0X8GQM2-F1
#
_cell.length_a   1.000
_cell.length_b   1.000
_cell.length_c   1.000
_cell.angle_alpha   90.00
_cell.angle_beta   90.00
_cell.angle_gamma   90.00
#
_symmetry.space_group_name_H-M   'P 1'
#
loop_
_entity.id
_entity.type
_entity.pdbx_description
1 polymer ?
#
loop_
_entity_poly.entity_id
_entity_poly.type
_entity_poly.pdbx_seq_one_letter_code
_entity_poly.pdbx_strand_id
1 'polypeptide(L)'
;MRGKLVARLTKNEWHAGRLRWETEINLSFAQLSEELGVSRKAVSQMAAREEWARAHIKHVPQAVNVPLEVPVHVPRQVPPNVPVKRPHPSKKEETAISHPEAHKTPRSVGRPSSYQETYPTLMLEYFKENKAYSRIPLNNGAIHYSPNELPTFTKFAERIGVSEETLRNWAKARNKEGLPLRPEFFGAYARARKIQEDFILECGLVGAFNSSIVTLLLKNCHGYEDMKREEIDVTANKRSVEEVEAAIIEGMRKTKELQKTVEGRFYRITGLGSPPINAEINN
;
A
#
# COMPACT_ATOMS: atom_id res chain seq x y z
N MET A 1 -33.15 28.48 -6.15
CA MET A 1 -34.19 28.08 -5.18
C MET A 1 -34.05 26.58 -4.95
N ARG A 2 -33.66 26.11 -3.75
CA ARG A 2 -33.56 24.67 -3.47
C ARG A 2 -34.95 24.16 -3.07
N GLY A 3 -35.57 23.36 -3.93
CA GLY A 3 -36.85 22.71 -3.64
C GLY A 3 -36.76 21.82 -2.40
N LYS A 4 -37.84 21.78 -1.61
CA LYS A 4 -37.93 20.89 -0.44
C LYS A 4 -37.78 19.44 -0.92
N LEU A 5 -36.78 18.73 -0.37
CA LEU A 5 -36.59 17.31 -0.64
C LEU A 5 -37.79 16.53 -0.07
N VAL A 6 -38.37 15.64 -0.89
CA VAL A 6 -39.49 14.79 -0.50
C VAL A 6 -38.95 13.66 0.38
N ALA A 7 -39.56 13.43 1.55
CA ALA A 7 -39.00 12.56 2.57
C ALA A 7 -38.91 11.09 2.15
N ARG A 8 -39.87 10.57 1.36
CA ARG A 8 -39.84 9.21 0.77
C ARG A 8 -40.72 9.14 -0.48
N LEU A 9 -40.14 8.74 -1.61
CA LEU A 9 -40.89 8.37 -2.82
C LEU A 9 -41.56 7.01 -2.65
N THR A 10 -42.71 6.84 -3.29
CA THR A 10 -43.44 5.58 -3.40
C THR A 10 -42.74 4.61 -4.36
N LYS A 11 -43.11 3.32 -4.30
CA LYS A 11 -42.53 2.28 -5.17
C LYS A 11 -42.75 2.57 -6.66
N ASN A 12 -43.89 3.16 -7.01
CA ASN A 12 -44.24 3.47 -8.40
C ASN A 12 -43.43 4.66 -8.94
N GLU A 13 -43.18 5.68 -8.11
CA GLU A 13 -42.34 6.83 -8.48
C GLU A 13 -40.87 6.43 -8.68
N TRP A 14 -40.35 5.53 -7.83
CA TRP A 14 -39.04 4.93 -8.05
C TRP A 14 -38.96 4.14 -9.35
N HIS A 15 -40.00 3.38 -9.68
CA HIS A 15 -40.04 2.61 -10.92
C HIS A 15 -40.11 3.52 -12.15
N ALA A 16 -40.87 4.61 -12.10
CA ALA A 16 -40.95 5.60 -13.18
C ALA A 16 -39.62 6.32 -13.40
N GLY A 17 -38.98 6.80 -12.33
CA GLY A 17 -37.66 7.43 -12.41
C GLY A 17 -36.58 6.49 -12.94
N ARG A 18 -36.67 5.20 -12.60
CA ARG A 18 -35.80 4.15 -13.17
C ARG A 18 -36.01 3.96 -14.66
N LEU A 19 -37.25 3.75 -15.11
CA LEU A 19 -37.55 3.47 -16.51
C LEU A 19 -36.99 4.59 -17.41
N ARG A 20 -37.12 5.83 -16.93
CA ARG A 20 -36.61 7.01 -17.62
C ARG A 20 -35.08 7.03 -17.70
N TRP A 21 -34.40 6.75 -16.59
CA TRP A 21 -32.94 6.63 -16.56
C TRP A 21 -32.40 5.54 -17.49
N GLU A 22 -33.11 4.42 -17.60
CA GLU A 22 -32.73 3.32 -18.50
C GLU A 22 -32.94 3.67 -19.99
N THR A 23 -33.93 4.52 -20.30
CA THR A 23 -34.21 4.96 -21.69
C THR A 23 -33.35 6.13 -22.15
N GLU A 24 -32.89 6.99 -21.24
CA GLU A 24 -32.13 8.19 -21.57
C GLU A 24 -30.63 7.99 -21.30
N ILE A 25 -29.86 7.67 -22.35
CA ILE A 25 -28.42 7.34 -22.30
C ILE A 25 -27.54 8.43 -21.62
N ASN A 26 -28.02 9.68 -21.57
CA ASN A 26 -27.25 10.82 -21.04
C ASN A 26 -27.80 11.39 -19.72
N LEU A 27 -28.75 10.71 -19.06
CA LEU A 27 -29.35 11.24 -17.84
C LEU A 27 -28.44 11.02 -16.63
N SER A 28 -27.87 12.11 -16.11
CA SER A 28 -26.99 12.06 -14.94
C SER A 28 -27.77 11.88 -13.64
N PHE A 29 -27.15 11.27 -12.62
CA PHE A 29 -27.76 11.15 -11.28
C PHE A 29 -28.11 12.50 -10.64
N ALA A 30 -27.46 13.59 -11.05
CA ALA A 30 -27.75 14.93 -10.58
C ALA A 30 -29.10 15.44 -11.10
N GLN A 31 -29.37 15.23 -12.39
CA GLN A 31 -30.63 15.62 -13.03
C GLN A 31 -31.80 14.78 -12.48
N LEU A 32 -31.59 13.47 -12.36
CA LEU A 32 -32.60 12.56 -11.84
C LEU A 32 -32.94 12.84 -10.37
N SER A 33 -31.96 13.27 -9.56
CA SER A 33 -32.22 13.63 -8.16
C SER A 33 -33.00 14.93 -8.00
N GLU A 34 -32.72 15.91 -8.86
CA GLU A 34 -33.41 17.21 -8.87
C GLU A 34 -34.88 17.04 -9.28
N GLU A 35 -35.13 16.23 -10.30
CA GLU A 35 -36.49 15.96 -10.79
C GLU A 35 -37.33 15.17 -9.78
N LEU A 36 -36.75 14.11 -9.21
CA LEU A 36 -37.43 13.28 -8.23
C LEU A 36 -37.49 13.92 -6.83
N GLY A 37 -36.85 15.08 -6.64
CA GLY A 37 -36.82 15.78 -5.36
C GLY A 37 -36.17 14.97 -4.23
N VAL A 38 -35.22 14.08 -4.56
CA VAL A 38 -34.53 13.19 -3.60
C VAL A 38 -33.02 13.42 -3.61
N SER A 39 -32.33 12.95 -2.57
CA SER A 39 -30.88 13.07 -2.51
C SER A 39 -30.19 12.24 -3.61
N ARG A 40 -29.09 12.76 -4.17
CA ARG A 40 -28.24 12.03 -5.13
C ARG A 40 -27.78 10.68 -4.58
N LYS A 41 -27.55 10.60 -3.27
CA LYS A 41 -27.16 9.36 -2.58
C LYS A 41 -28.26 8.29 -2.68
N ALA A 42 -29.53 8.66 -2.57
CA ALA A 42 -30.65 7.74 -2.72
C ALA A 42 -30.77 7.19 -4.16
N VAL A 43 -30.56 8.06 -5.16
CA VAL A 43 -30.56 7.66 -6.57
C VAL A 43 -29.39 6.71 -6.89
N SER A 44 -28.19 7.00 -6.37
CA SER A 44 -27.03 6.11 -6.52
C SER A 44 -27.23 4.75 -5.85
N GLN A 45 -27.86 4.72 -4.67
CA GLN A 45 -28.19 3.47 -3.98
C GLN A 45 -29.25 2.62 -4.73
N MET A 46 -30.21 3.27 -5.41
CA MET A 46 -31.17 2.58 -6.28
C MET A 46 -30.45 1.89 -7.44
N ALA A 47 -29.55 2.59 -8.14
CA ALA A 47 -28.77 2.03 -9.24
C ALA A 47 -27.89 0.85 -8.77
N ALA A 48 -27.21 0.98 -7.63
CA ALA A 48 -26.34 -0.06 -7.08
C ALA A 48 -27.09 -1.34 -6.65
N ARG A 49 -28.29 -1.20 -6.08
CA ARG A 49 -29.14 -2.36 -5.72
C ARG A 49 -29.59 -3.16 -6.95
N GLU A 50 -29.78 -2.50 -8.09
CA GLU A 50 -30.18 -3.14 -9.35
C GLU A 50 -29.01 -3.72 -10.14
N GLU A 51 -27.80 -3.15 -10.06
CA GLU A 51 -26.60 -3.82 -10.57
C GLU A 51 -26.37 -5.17 -9.89
N TRP A 52 -26.64 -5.24 -8.57
CA TRP A 52 -26.67 -6.50 -7.82
C TRP A 52 -27.78 -7.46 -8.29
N ALA A 53 -28.99 -6.95 -8.56
CA ALA A 53 -30.10 -7.77 -9.05
C ALA A 53 -29.84 -8.32 -10.48
N ARG A 54 -29.28 -7.50 -11.38
CA ARG A 54 -28.84 -7.94 -12.73
C ARG A 54 -27.70 -8.96 -12.67
N ALA A 55 -26.78 -8.82 -11.71
CA ALA A 55 -25.72 -9.79 -11.50
C ALA A 55 -26.27 -11.15 -11.01
N HIS A 56 -27.34 -11.16 -10.22
CA HIS A 56 -27.97 -12.39 -9.74
C HIS A 56 -28.89 -13.05 -10.77
N ILE A 57 -29.53 -12.30 -11.67
CA ILE A 57 -30.38 -12.87 -12.75
C ILE A 57 -29.54 -13.59 -13.83
N LYS A 58 -28.23 -13.34 -13.92
CA LYS A 58 -27.33 -14.04 -14.87
C LYS A 58 -26.75 -15.37 -14.35
N HIS A 59 -27.05 -15.77 -13.12
CA HIS A 59 -26.69 -17.10 -12.60
C HIS A 59 -27.94 -17.83 -12.09
N VAL A 60 -28.70 -18.42 -13.01
CA VAL A 60 -29.45 -19.64 -12.71
C VAL A 60 -28.52 -20.80 -12.99
N PRO A 61 -27.92 -21.46 -11.98
CA PRO A 61 -27.23 -22.72 -12.23
C PRO A 61 -28.28 -23.74 -12.65
N GLN A 62 -28.16 -24.28 -13.85
CA GLN A 62 -28.88 -25.48 -14.24
C GLN A 62 -28.54 -26.58 -13.22
N ALA A 63 -29.57 -27.11 -12.57
CA ALA A 63 -29.45 -28.26 -11.69
C ALA A 63 -28.98 -29.46 -12.52
N VAL A 64 -27.69 -29.75 -12.47
CA VAL A 64 -27.16 -31.05 -12.90
C VAL A 64 -27.46 -32.02 -11.76
N ASN A 65 -28.40 -32.93 -12.00
CA ASN A 65 -28.63 -34.11 -11.16
C ASN A 65 -27.37 -34.99 -11.23
N VAL A 66 -26.45 -34.80 -10.28
CA VAL A 66 -25.37 -35.75 -10.00
C VAL A 66 -25.81 -36.55 -8.77
N PRO A 67 -25.86 -37.90 -8.82
CA PRO A 67 -26.15 -38.71 -7.64
C PRO A 67 -25.10 -38.47 -6.56
N LEU A 68 -25.53 -38.11 -5.35
CA LEU A 68 -24.68 -38.08 -4.17
C LEU A 68 -24.30 -39.53 -3.81
N GLU A 69 -23.05 -39.92 -4.08
CA GLU A 69 -22.44 -41.00 -3.32
C GLU A 69 -22.03 -40.48 -1.94
N VAL A 70 -22.66 -41.06 -0.92
CA VAL A 70 -22.42 -40.74 0.49
C VAL A 70 -21.05 -41.31 0.89
N PRO A 71 -20.11 -40.51 1.41
CA PRO A 71 -18.88 -41.05 1.98
C PRO A 71 -19.21 -41.74 3.31
N VAL A 72 -18.99 -43.05 3.37
CA VAL A 72 -19.07 -43.83 4.61
C VAL A 72 -18.00 -43.31 5.58
N HIS A 73 -18.45 -42.72 6.68
CA HIS A 73 -17.58 -42.25 7.76
C HIS A 73 -16.99 -43.44 8.51
N VAL A 74 -15.70 -43.72 8.31
CA VAL A 74 -14.93 -44.65 9.15
C VAL A 74 -14.32 -43.85 10.30
N PRO A 75 -14.72 -44.07 11.57
CA PRO A 75 -14.12 -43.36 12.69
C PRO A 75 -12.65 -43.78 12.87
N ARG A 76 -11.76 -42.79 12.78
CA ARG A 76 -10.32 -42.94 13.03
C ARG A 76 -10.08 -43.11 14.53
N GLN A 77 -9.78 -44.33 14.96
CA GLN A 77 -9.32 -44.59 16.33
C GLN A 77 -7.90 -44.03 16.52
N VAL A 78 -7.75 -43.10 17.46
CA VAL A 78 -6.45 -42.56 17.90
C VAL A 78 -5.94 -43.46 19.04
N PRO A 79 -4.79 -44.13 18.92
CA PRO A 79 -4.24 -44.89 20.03
C PRO A 79 -3.71 -43.95 21.14
N PRO A 80 -3.81 -44.36 22.42
CA PRO A 80 -3.44 -43.53 23.55
C PRO A 80 -1.94 -43.27 23.64
N ASN A 81 -1.62 -42.05 24.10
CA ASN A 81 -0.30 -41.47 24.25
C ASN A 81 0.53 -42.22 25.30
N VAL A 82 1.53 -43.00 24.87
CA VAL A 82 2.51 -43.64 25.76
C VAL A 82 3.74 -42.72 25.88
N PRO A 83 4.14 -42.29 27.10
CA PRO A 83 5.27 -41.40 27.28
C PRO A 83 6.59 -42.16 27.09
N VAL A 84 7.30 -41.89 26.00
CA VAL A 84 8.67 -42.39 25.77
C VAL A 84 9.65 -41.55 26.58
N LYS A 85 10.20 -42.13 27.65
CA LYS A 85 11.36 -41.59 28.39
C LYS A 85 12.59 -41.58 27.45
N ARG A 86 13.13 -40.40 27.18
CA ARG A 86 14.44 -40.27 26.50
C ARG A 86 15.56 -40.44 27.54
N PRO A 87 16.58 -41.27 27.30
CA PRO A 87 17.74 -41.34 28.18
C PRO A 87 18.65 -40.12 27.94
N HIS A 88 19.14 -39.53 29.02
CA HIS A 88 20.20 -38.52 29.00
C HIS A 88 21.54 -39.15 28.59
N PRO A 89 22.33 -38.54 27.68
CA PRO A 89 23.71 -38.96 27.47
C PRO A 89 24.60 -38.45 28.61
N SER A 90 25.41 -39.36 29.15
CA SER A 90 26.31 -39.12 30.28
C SER A 90 27.56 -38.33 29.89
N LYS A 91 28.07 -37.57 30.86
CA LYS A 91 29.42 -37.01 30.91
C LYS A 91 30.49 -38.09 30.68
N LYS A 92 31.43 -37.84 29.75
CA LYS A 92 32.83 -38.33 29.73
C LYS A 92 33.62 -37.29 28.93
N GLU A 93 34.39 -36.45 29.61
CA GLU A 93 35.82 -36.61 29.91
C GLU A 93 36.71 -36.01 28.82
N GLU A 94 37.58 -35.15 29.32
CA GLU A 94 38.41 -34.18 28.64
C GLU A 94 39.78 -34.83 28.41
N THR A 95 40.22 -34.93 27.16
CA THR A 95 41.63 -35.15 26.86
C THR A 95 42.05 -34.25 25.70
N ALA A 96 42.92 -33.30 26.03
CA ALA A 96 43.61 -32.43 25.10
C ALA A 96 44.56 -33.24 24.20
N ILE A 97 44.45 -33.07 22.89
CA ILE A 97 45.52 -33.40 21.93
C ILE A 97 45.61 -32.24 20.92
N SER A 98 46.84 -31.75 20.80
CA SER A 98 47.33 -30.63 20.00
C SER A 98 47.19 -30.80 18.47
N HIS A 99 47.09 -29.68 17.75
CA HIS A 99 47.05 -29.54 16.29
C HIS A 99 48.09 -30.38 15.51
N PRO A 100 47.75 -30.79 14.27
CA PRO A 100 48.23 -30.03 13.12
C PRO A 100 47.14 -29.78 12.06
N GLU A 101 47.40 -28.79 11.21
CA GLU A 101 46.53 -28.29 10.14
C GLU A 101 45.85 -29.39 9.30
N ALA A 102 44.52 -29.39 9.26
CA ALA A 102 43.74 -30.25 8.38
C ALA A 102 42.82 -29.41 7.49
N HIS A 103 43.07 -29.52 6.19
CA HIS A 103 42.25 -28.98 5.10
C HIS A 103 40.75 -29.07 5.41
N LYS A 104 40.06 -27.92 5.45
CA LYS A 104 38.59 -27.86 5.53
C LYS A 104 37.99 -28.45 4.26
N THR A 105 37.71 -29.75 4.26
CA THR A 105 36.71 -30.30 3.33
C THR A 105 35.34 -29.71 3.72
N PRO A 106 34.61 -29.05 2.79
CA PRO A 106 33.36 -28.39 3.12
C PRO A 106 32.31 -29.40 3.58
N ARG A 107 31.61 -29.06 4.66
CA ARG A 107 30.52 -29.87 5.20
C ARG A 107 29.38 -29.98 4.17
N SER A 108 29.17 -31.19 3.68
CA SER A 108 27.98 -31.61 2.95
C SER A 108 26.83 -31.79 3.95
N VAL A 109 25.96 -30.79 4.08
CA VAL A 109 24.48 -30.92 4.17
C VAL A 109 23.86 -29.57 4.59
N GLY A 110 23.40 -28.82 3.60
CA GLY A 110 22.61 -27.60 3.73
C GLY A 110 22.24 -27.08 2.34
N ARG A 111 21.05 -26.50 2.20
CA ARG A 111 20.61 -25.83 0.96
C ARG A 111 21.71 -24.82 0.55
N PRO A 112 22.14 -24.77 -0.72
CA PRO A 112 23.29 -23.95 -1.14
C PRO A 112 23.06 -22.48 -0.78
N SER A 113 23.67 -22.03 0.31
CA SER A 113 23.59 -20.63 0.78
C SER A 113 24.73 -19.79 0.24
N SER A 114 25.57 -20.35 -0.63
CA SER A 114 26.68 -19.65 -1.23
C SER A 114 26.18 -18.78 -2.38
N TYR A 115 26.63 -17.53 -2.36
CA TYR A 115 26.32 -16.57 -3.41
C TYR A 115 27.20 -16.79 -4.63
N GLN A 116 26.61 -16.56 -5.80
CA GLN A 116 27.32 -16.56 -7.07
C GLN A 116 27.20 -15.18 -7.72
N GLU A 117 28.27 -14.74 -8.36
CA GLU A 117 28.34 -13.45 -9.06
C GLU A 117 27.43 -13.37 -10.29
N THR A 118 26.94 -14.51 -10.78
CA THR A 118 26.00 -14.63 -11.90
C THR A 118 24.54 -14.34 -11.51
N TYR A 119 24.21 -14.43 -10.20
CA TYR A 119 22.83 -14.26 -9.72
C TYR A 119 22.19 -12.90 -10.03
N PRO A 120 22.88 -11.74 -9.97
CA PRO A 120 22.32 -10.46 -10.37
C PRO A 120 21.81 -10.47 -11.82
N THR A 121 22.57 -11.04 -12.75
CA THR A 121 22.21 -11.12 -14.17
C THR A 121 21.02 -12.05 -14.36
N LEU A 122 21.07 -13.26 -13.80
CA LEU A 122 19.98 -14.24 -13.86
C LEU A 122 18.67 -13.69 -13.26
N MET A 123 18.76 -12.87 -12.20
CA MET A 123 17.60 -12.22 -11.60
C MET A 123 16.95 -11.26 -12.60
N LEU A 124 17.74 -10.40 -13.24
CA LEU A 124 17.19 -9.43 -14.19
C LEU A 124 16.62 -10.09 -15.42
N GLU A 125 17.26 -11.15 -15.92
CA GLU A 125 16.73 -11.96 -17.03
C GLU A 125 15.38 -12.57 -16.66
N TYR A 126 15.28 -13.23 -15.50
CA TYR A 126 14.03 -13.85 -15.03
C TYR A 126 12.87 -12.84 -14.92
N PHE A 127 13.11 -11.66 -14.36
CA PHE A 127 12.05 -10.64 -14.22
C PHE A 127 11.68 -9.99 -15.56
N LYS A 128 12.59 -9.93 -16.55
CA LYS A 128 12.34 -9.35 -17.88
C LYS A 128 11.69 -10.31 -18.87
N GLU A 129 11.87 -11.62 -18.67
CA GLU A 129 11.42 -12.66 -19.60
C GLU A 129 9.89 -12.68 -19.76
N ASN A 130 9.15 -12.34 -18.70
CA ASN A 130 7.69 -12.43 -18.68
C ASN A 130 7.01 -11.13 -19.10
N LYS A 131 6.23 -11.20 -20.19
CA LYS A 131 5.26 -10.14 -20.54
C LYS A 131 4.16 -10.09 -19.49
N ALA A 132 3.62 -8.90 -19.19
CA ALA A 132 2.57 -8.71 -18.19
C ALA A 132 1.31 -9.54 -18.46
N TYR A 133 0.79 -9.48 -19.68
CA TYR A 133 -0.48 -10.12 -20.05
C TYR A 133 -0.47 -10.63 -21.49
N SER A 134 -1.41 -11.52 -21.78
CA SER A 134 -1.69 -12.06 -23.12
C SER A 134 -3.05 -11.61 -23.61
N ARG A 135 -3.16 -11.37 -24.93
CA ARG A 135 -4.41 -11.00 -25.60
C ARG A 135 -5.09 -12.25 -26.12
N ILE A 136 -6.29 -12.54 -25.62
CA ILE A 136 -7.08 -13.70 -26.01
C ILE A 136 -8.31 -13.20 -26.76
N PRO A 137 -8.44 -13.49 -28.07
CA PRO A 137 -9.64 -13.14 -28.82
C PRO A 137 -10.80 -14.04 -28.38
N LEU A 138 -11.96 -13.44 -28.16
CA LEU A 138 -13.21 -14.16 -27.86
C LEU A 138 -13.98 -14.44 -29.15
N ASN A 139 -14.88 -15.41 -29.09
CA ASN A 139 -15.74 -15.81 -30.20
C ASN A 139 -16.64 -14.67 -30.73
N ASN A 140 -16.87 -13.63 -29.93
CA ASN A 140 -17.64 -12.43 -30.29
C ASN A 140 -16.78 -11.30 -30.88
N GLY A 141 -15.49 -11.53 -31.14
CA GLY A 141 -14.54 -10.52 -31.63
C GLY A 141 -13.99 -9.58 -30.54
N ALA A 142 -14.43 -9.69 -29.29
CA ALA A 142 -13.84 -8.93 -28.19
C ALA A 142 -12.46 -9.49 -27.80
N ILE A 143 -11.61 -8.65 -27.22
CA ILE A 143 -10.30 -9.06 -26.69
C ILE A 143 -10.39 -9.14 -25.17
N HIS A 144 -10.01 -10.29 -24.61
CA HIS A 144 -9.80 -10.45 -23.17
C HIS A 144 -8.31 -10.46 -22.86
N TYR A 145 -7.93 -9.72 -21.82
CA TYR A 145 -6.56 -9.66 -21.33
C TYR A 145 -6.41 -10.63 -20.17
N SER A 146 -5.67 -11.71 -20.36
CA SER A 146 -5.33 -12.65 -19.30
C SER A 146 -3.96 -12.29 -18.73
N PRO A 147 -3.80 -12.14 -17.41
CA PRO A 147 -2.50 -11.89 -16.81
C PRO A 147 -1.61 -13.12 -17.00
N ASN A 148 -0.34 -12.90 -17.29
CA ASN A 148 0.65 -13.96 -17.28
C ASN A 148 1.16 -14.16 -15.84
N GLU A 149 2.01 -15.16 -15.65
CA GLU A 149 2.59 -15.47 -14.35
C GLU A 149 3.44 -14.30 -13.82
N LEU A 150 3.03 -13.76 -12.68
CA LEU A 150 3.76 -12.70 -11.99
C LEU A 150 5.17 -13.19 -11.60
N PRO A 151 6.25 -12.53 -12.04
CA PRO A 151 7.59 -12.85 -11.56
C PRO A 151 7.69 -12.48 -10.07
N THR A 152 8.13 -13.42 -9.24
CA THR A 152 8.24 -13.23 -7.79
C THR A 152 9.63 -13.62 -7.30
N PHE A 153 10.10 -12.95 -6.24
CA PHE A 153 11.37 -13.29 -5.62
C PHE A 153 11.37 -14.70 -5.04
N THR A 154 10.23 -15.19 -4.57
CA THR A 154 10.06 -16.57 -4.09
C THR A 154 10.35 -17.59 -5.20
N LYS A 155 9.74 -17.44 -6.38
CA LYS A 155 9.97 -18.34 -7.52
C LYS A 155 11.39 -18.22 -8.09
N PHE A 156 11.95 -17.01 -8.10
CA PHE A 156 13.36 -16.83 -8.46
C PHE A 156 14.30 -17.55 -7.48
N ALA A 157 14.05 -17.43 -6.17
CA ALA A 157 14.83 -18.09 -5.14
C ALA A 157 14.78 -19.62 -5.30
N GLU A 158 13.60 -20.16 -5.56
CA GLU A 158 13.41 -21.58 -5.87
C GLU A 158 14.21 -22.01 -7.10
N ARG A 159 14.19 -21.21 -8.18
CA ARG A 159 14.95 -21.48 -9.42
C ARG A 159 16.45 -21.61 -9.20
N ILE A 160 17.04 -20.77 -8.33
CA ILE A 160 18.47 -20.85 -7.99
C ILE A 160 18.76 -21.70 -6.74
N GLY A 161 17.75 -22.36 -6.18
CA GLY A 161 17.89 -23.28 -5.06
C GLY A 161 18.14 -22.64 -3.70
N VAL A 162 17.76 -21.36 -3.49
CA VAL A 162 17.95 -20.63 -2.22
C VAL A 162 16.60 -20.21 -1.62
N SER A 163 16.57 -19.76 -0.36
CA SER A 163 15.34 -19.20 0.22
C SER A 163 15.20 -17.72 -0.15
N GLU A 164 13.96 -17.22 -0.18
CA GLU A 164 13.70 -15.79 -0.40
C GLU A 164 14.41 -14.92 0.65
N GLU A 165 14.46 -15.39 1.90
CA GLU A 165 15.17 -14.72 2.97
C GLU A 165 16.66 -14.55 2.66
N THR A 166 17.29 -15.54 2.03
CA THR A 166 18.69 -15.45 1.60
C THR A 166 18.88 -14.33 0.58
N LEU A 167 17.98 -14.18 -0.39
CA LEU A 167 18.04 -13.06 -1.35
C LEU A 167 17.93 -11.72 -0.65
N ARG A 168 16.96 -11.60 0.26
CA ARG A 168 16.73 -10.39 1.03
C ARG A 168 17.96 -10.01 1.87
N ASN A 169 18.58 -11.00 2.49
CA ASN A 169 19.80 -10.82 3.26
C ASN A 169 20.98 -10.38 2.39
N TRP A 170 21.15 -10.95 1.20
CA TRP A 170 22.19 -10.50 0.27
C TRP A 170 21.99 -9.06 -0.21
N ALA A 171 20.75 -8.64 -0.47
CA ALA A 171 20.44 -7.26 -0.85
C ALA A 171 20.63 -6.27 0.32
N LYS A 172 20.33 -6.68 1.55
CA LYS A 172 20.45 -5.84 2.75
C LYS A 172 21.81 -5.86 3.43
N ALA A 173 22.67 -6.83 3.12
CA ALA A 173 23.99 -6.93 3.74
C ALA A 173 24.80 -5.64 3.54
N ARG A 174 25.40 -5.15 4.62
CA ARG A 174 26.25 -3.96 4.65
C ARG A 174 27.63 -4.30 5.21
N ASN A 175 28.66 -3.59 4.77
CA ASN A 175 29.98 -3.63 5.38
C ASN A 175 30.01 -2.74 6.66
N LYS A 176 31.15 -2.68 7.34
CA LYS A 176 31.32 -1.85 8.56
C LYS A 176 31.14 -0.35 8.31
N GLU A 177 31.29 0.10 7.07
CA GLU A 177 31.14 1.50 6.65
C GLU A 177 29.69 1.82 6.23
N GLY A 178 28.77 0.86 6.32
CA GLY A 178 27.37 1.05 5.94
C GLY A 178 27.10 0.93 4.43
N LEU A 179 28.10 0.58 3.63
CA LEU A 179 27.95 0.36 2.18
C LEU A 179 27.41 -1.05 1.88
N PRO A 180 26.68 -1.26 0.78
CA PRO A 180 26.24 -2.59 0.35
C PRO A 180 27.42 -3.56 0.22
N LEU A 181 27.33 -4.71 0.89
CA LEU A 181 28.35 -5.76 0.78
C LEU A 181 28.49 -6.27 -0.66
N ARG A 182 27.38 -6.21 -1.42
CA ARG A 182 27.29 -6.64 -2.82
C ARG A 182 26.52 -5.60 -3.64
N PRO A 183 27.20 -4.56 -4.14
CA PRO A 183 26.56 -3.46 -4.85
C PRO A 183 25.77 -3.92 -6.09
N GLU A 184 26.33 -4.83 -6.88
CA GLU A 184 25.68 -5.36 -8.09
C GLU A 184 24.36 -6.07 -7.77
N PHE A 185 24.36 -6.91 -6.74
CA PHE A 185 23.15 -7.62 -6.32
C PHE A 185 22.13 -6.65 -5.72
N PHE A 186 22.56 -5.67 -4.91
CA PHE A 186 21.68 -4.63 -4.40
C PHE A 186 21.00 -3.84 -5.52
N GLY A 187 21.77 -3.43 -6.54
CA GLY A 187 21.24 -2.73 -7.71
C GLY A 187 20.29 -3.59 -8.55
N ALA A 188 20.66 -4.86 -8.81
CA ALA A 188 19.81 -5.79 -9.54
C ALA A 188 18.50 -6.08 -8.80
N TYR A 189 18.54 -6.26 -7.48
CA TYR A 189 17.36 -6.48 -6.64
C TYR A 189 16.40 -5.27 -6.68
N ALA A 190 16.94 -4.05 -6.58
CA ALA A 190 16.15 -2.83 -6.70
C ALA A 190 15.48 -2.70 -8.08
N ARG A 191 16.23 -2.99 -9.16
CA ARG A 191 15.69 -3.01 -10.54
C ARG A 191 14.63 -4.09 -10.74
N ALA A 192 14.85 -5.30 -10.25
CA ALA A 192 13.88 -6.40 -10.32
C ALA A 192 12.56 -6.02 -9.62
N ARG A 193 12.64 -5.34 -8.47
CA ARG A 193 11.44 -4.82 -7.78
C ARG A 193 10.70 -3.78 -8.62
N LYS A 194 11.41 -2.92 -9.37
CA LYS A 194 10.77 -1.98 -10.30
C LYS A 194 10.12 -2.67 -11.50
N ILE A 195 10.77 -3.68 -12.08
CA ILE A 195 10.19 -4.47 -13.16
C ILE A 195 8.90 -5.19 -12.68
N GLN A 196 8.90 -5.72 -11.46
CA GLN A 196 7.71 -6.32 -10.87
C GLN A 196 6.58 -5.30 -10.66
N GLU A 197 6.93 -4.08 -10.23
CA GLU A 197 5.99 -2.96 -10.06
C GLU A 197 5.31 -2.61 -11.39
N ASP A 198 6.10 -2.43 -12.44
CA ASP A 198 5.63 -2.10 -13.78
C ASP A 198 4.71 -3.21 -14.32
N PHE A 199 5.08 -4.49 -14.13
CA PHE A 199 4.24 -5.63 -14.49
C PHE A 199 2.85 -5.57 -13.83
N ILE A 200 2.81 -5.28 -12.52
CA ILE A 200 1.57 -5.20 -11.76
C ILE A 200 0.70 -4.04 -12.25
N LEU A 201 1.32 -2.90 -12.55
CA LEU A 201 0.64 -1.72 -13.10
C LEU A 201 0.08 -1.99 -14.49
N GLU A 202 0.87 -2.58 -15.39
CA GLU A 202 0.41 -2.94 -16.74
C GLU A 202 -0.79 -3.87 -16.71
N CYS A 203 -0.75 -4.92 -15.88
CA CYS A 203 -1.89 -5.82 -15.68
C CYS A 203 -3.12 -5.11 -15.09
N GLY A 204 -2.92 -4.17 -14.17
CA GLY A 204 -4.01 -3.37 -13.59
C GLY A 204 -4.66 -2.43 -14.62
N LEU A 205 -3.86 -1.78 -15.46
CA LEU A 205 -4.33 -0.82 -16.47
C LEU A 205 -5.20 -1.48 -17.54
N VAL A 206 -4.88 -2.70 -17.97
CA VAL A 206 -5.67 -3.43 -18.97
C VAL A 206 -6.83 -4.23 -18.36
N GLY A 207 -6.99 -4.18 -17.04
CA GLY A 207 -8.02 -4.95 -16.31
C GLY A 207 -7.75 -6.45 -16.25
N ALA A 208 -6.52 -6.90 -16.51
CA ALA A 208 -6.12 -8.30 -16.37
C ALA A 208 -6.06 -8.71 -14.89
N PHE A 209 -5.70 -7.79 -14.00
CA PHE A 209 -5.85 -7.96 -12.55
C PHE A 209 -7.05 -7.20 -12.00
N ASN A 210 -7.66 -7.77 -10.97
CA ASN A 210 -8.63 -7.06 -10.15
C ASN A 210 -7.94 -5.87 -9.45
N SER A 211 -8.55 -4.69 -9.52
CA SER A 211 -7.99 -3.45 -8.97
C SER A 211 -7.65 -3.54 -7.48
N SER A 212 -8.44 -4.27 -6.67
CA SER A 212 -8.16 -4.45 -5.25
C SER A 212 -6.88 -5.23 -4.98
N ILE A 213 -6.59 -6.25 -5.81
CA ILE A 213 -5.35 -7.03 -5.71
C ILE A 213 -4.16 -6.15 -6.10
N VAL A 214 -4.28 -5.37 -7.17
CA VAL A 214 -3.24 -4.42 -7.61
C VAL A 214 -2.91 -3.44 -6.47
N THR A 215 -3.93 -2.80 -5.89
CA THR A 215 -3.75 -1.88 -4.75
C THR A 215 -3.06 -2.56 -3.56
N LEU A 216 -3.47 -3.78 -3.21
CA LEU A 216 -2.88 -4.53 -2.10
C LEU A 216 -1.40 -4.85 -2.35
N LEU A 217 -1.06 -5.28 -3.55
CA LEU A 217 0.32 -5.59 -3.94
C LEU A 217 1.19 -4.33 -3.96
N LEU A 218 0.70 -3.23 -4.54
CA LEU A 218 1.46 -1.97 -4.58
C LEU A 218 1.73 -1.42 -3.18
N LYS A 219 0.75 -1.50 -2.27
CA LYS A 219 0.93 -1.07 -0.87
C LYS A 219 1.93 -1.96 -0.13
N ASN A 220 1.70 -3.27 -0.11
CA ASN A 220 2.47 -4.20 0.72
C ASN A 220 3.87 -4.47 0.15
N CYS A 221 4.00 -4.54 -1.17
CA CYS A 221 5.23 -4.95 -1.83
C CYS A 221 6.04 -3.77 -2.39
N HIS A 222 5.43 -2.62 -2.67
CA HIS A 222 6.09 -1.46 -3.29
C HIS A 222 6.01 -0.17 -2.47
N GLY A 223 5.28 -0.17 -1.34
CA GLY A 223 5.21 0.97 -0.43
C GLY A 223 4.38 2.13 -0.95
N TYR A 224 3.41 1.86 -1.82
CA TYR A 224 2.43 2.88 -2.23
C TYR A 224 1.54 3.21 -1.03
N GLU A 225 1.15 4.47 -0.92
CA GLU A 225 0.22 4.93 0.10
C GLU A 225 -0.97 5.62 -0.57
N ASP A 226 -2.14 5.52 0.05
CA ASP A 226 -3.28 6.30 -0.40
C ASP A 226 -3.03 7.76 -0.03
N MET A 227 -3.23 8.64 -1.01
CA MET A 227 -3.20 10.06 -0.74
C MET A 227 -4.37 10.42 0.19
N LYS A 228 -4.06 10.69 1.46
CA LYS A 228 -5.04 11.19 2.42
C LYS A 228 -5.37 12.63 2.06
N ARG A 229 -6.61 12.88 1.67
CA ARG A 229 -7.12 14.24 1.54
C ARG A 229 -7.49 14.73 2.93
N GLU A 230 -6.63 15.56 3.52
CA GLU A 230 -6.99 16.28 4.73
C GLU A 230 -7.99 17.36 4.36
N GLU A 231 -9.24 17.20 4.79
CA GLU A 231 -10.17 18.31 4.85
C GLU A 231 -9.69 19.22 5.97
N ILE A 232 -9.01 20.31 5.63
CA ILE A 232 -8.64 21.34 6.59
C ILE A 232 -9.95 21.95 7.10
N ASP A 233 -10.38 21.53 8.28
CA ASP A 233 -11.49 22.16 8.99
C ASP A 233 -10.98 23.50 9.56
N VAL A 234 -11.14 24.58 8.77
CA VAL A 234 -10.76 25.95 9.13
C VAL A 234 -11.51 26.46 10.38
N THR A 235 -12.45 25.68 10.91
CA THR A 235 -13.31 26.07 12.03
C THR A 235 -12.60 26.04 13.40
N ALA A 236 -11.45 25.36 13.54
CA ALA A 236 -10.82 25.14 14.83
C ALA A 236 -9.87 26.26 15.32
N ASN A 237 -9.65 27.33 14.55
CA ASN A 237 -8.85 28.47 15.00
C ASN A 237 -9.55 29.80 14.71
N LYS A 238 -10.79 29.94 15.19
CA LYS A 238 -11.41 31.26 15.35
C LYS A 238 -10.83 31.94 16.59
N ARG A 239 -9.55 32.31 16.56
CA ARG A 239 -9.21 33.57 17.23
C ARG A 239 -9.90 34.65 16.42
N SER A 240 -10.64 35.54 17.07
CA SER A 240 -11.20 36.66 16.33
C SER A 240 -10.04 37.41 15.67
N VAL A 241 -10.29 38.00 14.50
CA VAL A 241 -9.28 38.81 13.80
C VAL A 241 -8.70 39.86 14.76
N GLU A 242 -9.55 40.40 15.64
CA GLU A 242 -9.22 41.34 16.71
C GLU A 242 -8.21 40.79 17.73
N GLU A 243 -8.32 39.53 18.14
CA GLU A 243 -7.36 38.90 19.06
C GLU A 243 -5.99 38.69 18.42
N VAL A 244 -5.97 38.37 17.13
CA VAL A 244 -4.73 38.21 16.36
C VAL A 244 -4.06 39.56 16.17
N GLU A 245 -4.82 40.60 15.82
CA GLU A 245 -4.34 41.98 15.68
C GLU A 245 -3.80 42.54 17.00
N ALA A 246 -4.52 42.35 18.11
CA ALA A 246 -4.07 42.77 19.44
C ALA A 246 -2.75 42.08 19.84
N ALA A 247 -2.60 40.79 19.54
CA ALA A 247 -1.37 40.06 19.82
C ALA A 247 -0.19 40.55 18.96
N ILE A 248 -0.44 40.93 17.71
CA ILE A 248 0.58 41.52 16.82
C ILE A 248 1.01 42.89 17.35
N ILE A 249 0.07 43.75 17.72
CA ILE A 249 0.35 45.09 18.26
C ILE A 249 1.17 45.00 19.56
N GLU A 250 0.78 44.11 20.49
CA GLU A 250 1.53 43.93 21.74
C GLU A 250 2.94 43.35 21.49
N GLY A 251 3.07 42.45 20.52
CA GLY A 251 4.37 41.94 20.08
C GLY A 251 5.29 43.05 19.52
N MET A 252 4.75 43.94 18.69
CA MET A 252 5.47 45.10 18.17
C MET A 252 5.88 46.08 19.29
N ARG A 253 4.99 46.32 20.27
CA ARG A 253 5.26 47.19 21.43
C ARG A 253 6.43 46.67 22.26
N LYS A 254 6.41 45.38 22.64
CA LYS A 254 7.49 44.75 23.41
C LYS A 254 8.82 44.78 22.66
N THR A 255 8.80 44.58 21.35
CA THR A 255 10.01 44.63 20.52
C THR A 255 10.62 46.04 20.50
N LYS A 256 9.77 47.08 20.40
CA LYS A 256 10.19 48.48 20.44
C LYS A 256 10.78 48.87 21.81
N GLU A 257 10.21 48.37 22.90
CA GLU A 257 10.75 48.57 24.27
C GLU A 257 12.09 47.88 24.47
N LEU A 258 12.24 46.66 23.93
CA LEU A 258 13.49 45.93 23.97
C LEU A 258 14.58 46.67 23.19
N GLN A 259 14.26 47.18 21.99
CA GLN A 259 15.18 47.99 21.18
C GLN A 259 15.63 49.25 21.92
N LYS A 260 14.72 50.02 22.52
CA LYS A 260 15.07 51.19 23.34
C LYS A 260 15.97 50.83 24.52
N THR A 261 15.74 49.68 25.14
CA THR A 261 16.55 49.21 26.27
C THR A 261 17.96 48.78 25.83
N VAL A 262 18.07 48.09 24.70
CA VAL A 262 19.35 47.68 24.10
C VAL A 262 20.13 48.91 23.65
N GLU A 263 19.50 49.86 22.96
CA GLU A 263 20.12 51.13 22.57
C GLU A 263 20.57 51.92 23.80
N GLY A 264 19.70 52.08 24.80
CA GLY A 264 20.05 52.77 26.05
C GLY A 264 21.23 52.13 26.79
N ARG A 265 21.39 50.80 26.74
CA ARG A 265 22.58 50.11 27.25
C ARG A 265 23.80 50.33 26.36
N PHE A 266 23.63 50.30 25.04
CA PHE A 266 24.70 50.52 24.07
C PHE A 266 25.35 51.91 24.23
N TYR A 267 24.55 52.98 24.34
CA TYR A 267 25.06 54.34 24.57
C TYR A 267 25.74 54.47 25.95
N ARG A 268 25.22 53.79 26.99
CA ARG A 268 25.84 53.79 28.32
C ARG A 268 27.21 53.11 28.36
N ILE A 269 27.40 52.06 27.56
CA ILE A 269 28.66 51.28 27.51
C ILE A 269 29.70 51.99 26.65
N THR A 270 29.28 52.65 25.56
CA THR A 270 30.20 53.27 24.59
C THR A 270 30.62 54.70 24.98
N GLY A 271 30.04 55.29 26.04
CA GLY A 271 30.38 56.63 26.52
C GLY A 271 29.91 57.77 25.59
N LEU A 272 29.15 57.44 24.55
CA LEU A 272 28.48 58.39 23.68
C LEU A 272 27.24 58.90 24.42
N GLY A 273 27.13 60.21 24.62
CA GLY A 273 25.98 60.85 25.28
C GLY A 273 24.63 60.41 24.68
N SER A 274 23.55 60.64 25.44
CA SER A 274 22.18 60.13 25.21
C SER A 274 21.75 60.04 23.74
N PRO A 275 20.97 59.00 23.37
CA PRO A 275 20.51 58.81 21.98
C PRO A 275 19.78 60.06 21.46
N PRO A 276 19.95 60.41 20.17
CA PRO A 276 19.26 61.56 19.58
C PRO A 276 17.74 61.38 19.70
N ILE A 277 17.05 62.44 20.13
CA ILE A 277 15.59 62.47 20.27
C ILE A 277 15.00 62.40 18.85
N ASN A 278 14.59 61.21 18.41
CA ASN A 278 13.87 61.05 17.15
C ASN A 278 12.46 61.66 17.31
N ALA A 279 12.25 62.82 16.68
CA ALA A 279 10.94 63.44 16.54
C ALA A 279 9.96 62.44 15.92
N GLU A 280 8.84 62.21 16.59
CA GLU A 280 7.76 61.35 16.12
C GLU A 280 7.24 61.89 14.78
N ILE A 281 7.48 61.14 13.70
CA ILE A 281 6.79 61.35 12.43
C ILE A 281 5.38 60.81 12.62
N ASN A 282 4.44 61.71 12.91
CA ASN A 282 3.01 61.45 12.82
C ASN A 282 2.64 61.12 11.36
N ASN A 283 2.21 59.89 11.12
CA ASN A 283 1.30 59.51 10.03
C ASN A 283 0.56 58.23 10.43
#